data_AF-A0A7C2WGX2-F1
#
_entry.id   AF-A0A7C2WGX2-F1
#
_cell.length_a   1.000
_cell.length_b   1.000
_cell.length_c   1.000
_cell.angle_alpha   90.00
_cell.angle_beta   90.00
_cell.angle_gamma   90.00
#
_symmetry.space_group_name_H-M   'P 1'
#
loop_
_entity.id
_entity.type
_entity.pdbx_description
1 polymer ?
#
loop_
_entity_poly.entity_id
_entity_poly.type
_entity_poly.pdbx_seq_one_letter_code
_entity_poly.pdbx_strand_id
1 'polypeptide(L)'
;PERLTCILCKRMMYRIAQEIAHKEKAEGIVTGESIGEQASQTLWNLKVLNEAARQYPVYRPLIGFDKVETEKIAKRIGTYEISIQKAKGCEAVPKKPATKASLKMVLEAEKALDIETIVKRSARNAKILDVTKKRT
;
A
#
# COMPACT_ATOMS: atom_id res chain seq x y z
N PRO A 1 2.58 9.71 15.66
CA PRO A 1 1.21 9.88 16.23
C PRO A 1 0.32 8.67 15.95
N GLU A 2 -0.34 8.10 16.96
CA GLU A 2 -1.08 6.82 16.87
C GLU A 2 -2.10 6.81 15.72
N ARG A 3 -2.90 7.87 15.58
CA ARG A 3 -3.95 7.94 14.53
C ARG A 3 -3.39 7.91 13.10
N LEU A 4 -2.13 8.28 12.91
CA LEU A 4 -1.48 8.32 11.60
C LEU A 4 -0.77 7.01 11.25
N THR A 5 -0.71 6.02 12.15
CA THR A 5 0.08 4.79 11.95
C THR A 5 -0.20 4.12 10.61
N CYS A 6 -1.46 3.89 10.24
CA CYS A 6 -1.79 3.28 8.93
C CYS A 6 -1.27 4.10 7.73
N ILE A 7 -1.32 5.43 7.82
CA ILE A 7 -0.92 6.33 6.73
C ILE A 7 0.60 6.36 6.62
N LEU A 8 1.31 6.41 7.74
CA LEU A 8 2.78 6.34 7.79
C LEU A 8 3.27 5.00 7.23
N CYS A 9 2.68 3.88 7.65
CA CYS A 9 3.02 2.55 7.13
C CYS A 9 2.80 2.47 5.62
N LYS A 10 1.62 2.89 5.12
CA LYS A 10 1.34 2.89 3.68
C LYS A 10 2.28 3.79 2.89
N ARG A 11 2.64 4.97 3.41
CA ARG A 11 3.63 5.86 2.77
C ARG A 11 5.00 5.21 2.67
N MET A 12 5.45 4.48 3.70
CA MET A 12 6.68 3.70 3.62
C MET A 12 6.59 2.60 2.56
N MET A 13 5.47 1.86 2.50
CA MET A 13 5.24 0.86 1.45
C MET A 13 5.27 1.47 0.05
N TYR A 14 4.70 2.67 -0.13
CA TYR A 14 4.69 3.38 -1.41
C TYR A 14 6.10 3.81 -1.83
N ARG A 15 6.92 4.29 -0.89
CA ARG A 15 8.32 4.62 -1.14
C ARG A 15 9.15 3.41 -1.51
N ILE A 16 8.96 2.29 -0.81
CA ILE A 16 9.61 1.02 -1.13
C ILE A 16 9.17 0.52 -2.51
N ALA A 17 7.87 0.61 -2.83
CA ALA A 17 7.35 0.23 -4.14
C ALA A 17 7.92 1.11 -5.26
N GLN A 18 8.07 2.42 -5.04
CA GLN A 18 8.74 3.33 -5.98
C GLN A 18 10.20 2.93 -6.22
N GLU A 19 10.94 2.60 -5.16
CA GLU A 19 12.33 2.15 -5.27
C GLU A 19 12.44 0.82 -6.04
N ILE A 20 11.51 -0.12 -5.79
CA ILE A 20 11.44 -1.38 -6.54
C ILE A 20 11.07 -1.12 -8.01
N ALA A 21 10.09 -0.27 -8.27
CA ALA A 21 9.68 0.09 -9.63
C ALA A 21 10.85 0.66 -10.44
N HIS A 22 11.69 1.50 -9.82
CA HIS A 22 12.91 2.00 -10.43
C HIS A 22 13.90 0.88 -10.80
N LYS A 23 14.17 -0.04 -9.87
CA LYS A 23 15.10 -1.17 -10.10
C LYS A 23 14.61 -2.13 -11.18
N GLU A 24 13.31 -2.40 -11.20
CA GLU A 24 12.67 -3.31 -12.16
C GLU A 24 12.32 -2.62 -13.49
N LYS A 25 12.63 -1.32 -13.64
CA LYS A 25 12.26 -0.51 -14.81
C LYS A 25 10.76 -0.57 -15.13
N ALA A 26 9.94 -0.59 -14.07
CA ALA A 26 8.49 -0.56 -14.18
C ALA A 26 7.99 0.87 -14.44
N GLU A 27 6.81 0.99 -15.07
CA GLU A 27 6.21 2.29 -15.41
C GLU A 27 5.16 2.76 -14.40
N GLY A 28 4.92 2.01 -13.32
CA GLY A 28 3.95 2.39 -12.32
C GLY A 28 3.74 1.37 -11.21
N ILE A 29 2.88 1.73 -10.27
CA ILE A 29 2.53 0.92 -9.10
C ILE A 29 1.03 0.61 -9.18
N VAL A 30 0.66 -0.66 -9.07
CA VAL A 30 -0.75 -1.09 -9.04
C VAL A 30 -1.15 -1.43 -7.61
N THR A 31 -2.33 -0.96 -7.18
CA THR A 31 -2.88 -1.28 -5.86
C THR A 31 -4.34 -1.71 -5.96
N GLY A 32 -4.78 -2.53 -5.01
CA GLY A 32 -6.19 -2.92 -4.85
C GLY A 32 -7.00 -1.95 -3.98
N GLU A 33 -6.63 -0.67 -3.90
CA GLU A 33 -7.37 0.30 -3.08
C GLU A 33 -8.74 0.62 -3.70
N SER A 34 -9.79 0.60 -2.87
CA SER A 34 -11.13 1.11 -3.17
C SER A 34 -11.48 2.26 -2.24
N ILE A 35 -12.17 3.30 -2.73
CA ILE A 35 -12.55 4.44 -1.89
C ILE A 35 -13.63 4.02 -0.90
N GLY A 36 -13.42 4.35 0.38
CA GLY A 36 -14.43 4.18 1.42
C GLY A 36 -14.46 2.80 2.09
N GLU A 37 -13.75 1.81 1.54
CA GLU A 37 -13.64 0.48 2.15
C GLU A 37 -12.84 0.52 3.47
N GLN A 38 -11.77 1.31 3.51
CA GLN A 38 -10.94 1.48 4.71
C GLN A 38 -10.77 2.95 5.10
N ALA A 39 -10.58 3.22 6.39
CA ALA A 39 -10.29 4.56 6.89
C ALA A 39 -9.05 5.20 6.23
N SER A 40 -8.07 4.39 5.82
CA SER A 40 -6.88 4.86 5.10
C SER A 40 -7.11 5.17 3.62
N GLN A 41 -8.28 4.82 3.06
CA GLN A 41 -8.62 4.91 1.64
C GLN A 41 -9.74 5.94 1.39
N THR A 42 -9.65 7.09 2.05
CA THR A 42 -10.46 8.26 1.71
C THR A 42 -9.75 9.12 0.67
N LEU A 43 -10.49 9.97 -0.06
CA LEU A 43 -9.90 10.89 -1.03
C LEU A 43 -8.76 11.75 -0.44
N TRP A 44 -8.92 12.22 0.80
CA TRP A 44 -7.89 12.99 1.51
C TRP A 44 -6.63 12.17 1.75
N ASN A 45 -6.79 10.93 2.22
CA ASN A 45 -5.65 10.07 2.53
C ASN A 45 -4.97 9.58 1.25
N LEU A 46 -5.72 9.23 0.19
CA LEU A 46 -5.14 8.84 -1.10
C LEU A 46 -4.25 9.93 -1.69
N LYS A 47 -4.65 11.20 -1.58
CA LYS A 47 -3.80 12.35 -1.97
C LYS A 47 -2.49 12.37 -1.19
N VAL A 48 -2.55 12.14 0.12
CA VAL A 48 -1.36 12.07 0.99
C VAL A 48 -0.50 10.85 0.67
N LEU A 49 -1.08 9.70 0.34
CA LEU A 49 -0.32 8.50 -0.06
C LEU A 49 0.40 8.69 -1.40
N ASN A 50 -0.26 9.30 -2.39
CA ASN A 50 0.33 9.53 -3.71
C ASN A 50 1.60 10.38 -3.66
N GLU A 51 1.67 11.36 -2.75
CA GLU A 51 2.88 12.16 -2.58
C GLU A 51 4.10 11.29 -2.25
N ALA A 52 3.92 10.17 -1.55
CA ALA A 52 5.01 9.29 -1.18
C ALA A 52 5.63 8.51 -2.37
N ALA A 53 4.90 8.35 -3.47
CA ALA A 53 5.34 7.68 -4.69
C ALA A 53 5.22 8.57 -5.93
N ARG A 54 5.42 9.90 -5.77
CA ARG A 54 5.15 10.90 -6.81
C ARG A 54 5.91 10.74 -8.13
N GLN A 55 6.95 9.89 -8.17
CA GLN A 55 7.71 9.66 -9.40
C GLN A 55 7.01 8.68 -10.36
N TYR A 56 6.02 7.93 -9.87
CA TYR A 56 5.30 6.92 -10.65
C TYR A 56 3.79 7.09 -10.54
N PRO A 57 3.03 6.78 -11.59
CA PRO A 57 1.58 6.66 -11.49
C PRO A 57 1.19 5.50 -10.57
N VAL A 58 0.20 5.75 -9.70
CA VAL A 58 -0.40 4.71 -8.85
C VAL A 58 -1.77 4.34 -9.41
N TYR A 59 -1.83 3.21 -10.12
CA TYR A 59 -3.05 2.68 -10.71
C TYR A 59 -3.93 2.01 -9.65
N ARG A 60 -5.23 2.31 -9.68
CA ARG A 60 -6.22 1.79 -8.74
C ARG A 60 -7.44 1.24 -9.49
N PRO A 61 -7.33 0.03 -10.06
CA PRO A 61 -8.40 -0.54 -10.88
C PRO A 61 -9.73 -0.71 -10.12
N LEU A 62 -9.67 -0.86 -8.79
CA LEU A 62 -10.83 -1.09 -7.93
C LEU A 62 -11.38 0.20 -7.28
N ILE A 63 -10.92 1.38 -7.70
CA ILE A 63 -11.13 2.62 -6.94
C ILE A 63 -12.60 2.97 -6.66
N GLY A 64 -13.50 2.61 -7.59
CA GLY A 64 -14.93 2.85 -7.50
C GLY A 64 -15.78 1.59 -7.32
N PHE A 65 -15.15 0.45 -7.04
CA PHE A 65 -15.85 -0.83 -6.85
C PHE A 65 -16.22 -1.00 -5.38
N ASP A 66 -17.42 -1.52 -5.13
CA ASP A 66 -17.76 -2.00 -3.80
C ASP A 66 -17.11 -3.36 -3.50
N LYS A 67 -17.25 -3.80 -2.25
CA LYS A 67 -16.71 -5.09 -1.80
C LYS A 67 -17.30 -6.27 -2.55
N VAL A 68 -18.61 -6.28 -2.79
CA VAL A 68 -19.32 -7.38 -3.45
C VAL A 68 -18.86 -7.51 -4.91
N GLU A 69 -18.66 -6.40 -5.61
CA GLU A 69 -18.13 -6.37 -6.97
C GLU A 69 -16.68 -6.88 -7.01
N THR A 70 -15.85 -6.45 -6.07
CA THR A 70 -14.47 -6.92 -5.94
C THR A 70 -14.41 -8.43 -5.68
N GLU A 71 -15.26 -8.94 -4.79
CA GLU A 71 -15.36 -10.37 -4.50
C GLU A 71 -15.86 -11.18 -5.70
N LYS A 72 -16.80 -10.66 -6.49
CA LYS A 72 -17.24 -11.30 -7.74
C LYS A 72 -16.09 -11.45 -8.74
N ILE A 73 -15.26 -10.41 -8.89
CA ILE A 73 -14.06 -10.49 -9.74
C ILE A 73 -13.11 -11.55 -9.19
N ALA A 74 -12.83 -11.52 -7.89
CA ALA A 74 -11.93 -12.48 -7.24
C ALA A 74 -12.38 -13.94 -7.43
N LYS A 75 -13.70 -14.20 -7.33
CA LYS A 75 -14.28 -15.53 -7.60
C LYS A 75 -14.13 -15.91 -9.08
N ARG A 76 -14.43 -14.98 -9.99
CA ARG A 76 -14.30 -15.20 -11.44
C ARG A 76 -12.88 -15.54 -11.87
N ILE A 77 -11.87 -14.92 -11.26
CA ILE A 77 -10.45 -15.17 -11.57
C ILE A 77 -9.80 -16.23 -10.67
N GLY A 78 -10.56 -16.89 -9.79
CA GLY A 78 -10.08 -17.99 -8.95
C GLY A 78 -9.18 -17.59 -7.78
N THR A 79 -9.18 -16.32 -7.35
CA THR A 79 -8.32 -15.84 -6.24
C THR A 79 -9.04 -15.72 -4.90
N TYR A 80 -10.38 -15.80 -4.89
CA TYR A 80 -11.20 -15.58 -3.69
C TYR A 80 -10.85 -16.55 -2.56
N GLU A 81 -10.86 -17.85 -2.82
CA GLU A 81 -10.63 -18.89 -1.78
C GLU A 81 -9.26 -18.77 -1.10
N ILE A 82 -8.23 -18.39 -1.85
CA ILE A 82 -6.88 -18.15 -1.30
C ILE A 82 -6.87 -16.86 -0.47
N SER A 83 -7.56 -15.81 -0.93
CA SER A 83 -7.55 -14.49 -0.29
C SER A 83 -8.30 -14.42 1.04
N ILE A 84 -9.27 -15.31 1.27
CA ILE A 84 -10.06 -15.36 2.51
C ILE A 84 -9.45 -16.25 3.60
N GLN A 85 -8.34 -16.93 3.31
CA GLN A 85 -7.65 -17.76 4.31
C GLN A 85 -7.23 -16.92 5.51
N LYS A 86 -7.29 -17.51 6.72
CA LYS A 86 -6.92 -16.81 7.94
C LYS A 86 -5.44 -16.39 7.89
N ALA A 87 -5.20 -15.09 7.77
CA ALA A 87 -3.89 -14.49 7.89
C ALA A 87 -3.76 -13.77 9.24
N LYS A 88 -2.52 -13.67 9.74
CA LYS A 88 -2.23 -12.83 10.91
C LYS A 88 -2.49 -11.36 10.53
N GLY A 89 -3.47 -10.72 11.19
CA GLY A 89 -3.78 -9.32 10.98
C GLY A 89 -2.63 -8.39 11.38
N CYS A 90 -2.69 -7.13 10.94
CA CYS A 90 -1.73 -6.11 11.36
C CYS A 90 -1.97 -5.73 12.84
N GLU A 91 -0.96 -5.92 13.69
CA GLU A 91 -1.03 -5.60 15.12
C GLU A 91 -0.87 -4.10 15.41
N ALA A 92 -0.42 -3.32 14.42
CA ALA A 92 -0.17 -1.89 14.54
C ALA A 92 -1.42 -1.03 14.20
N VAL A 93 -2.60 -1.64 14.04
CA VAL A 93 -3.82 -0.91 13.70
C VAL A 93 -4.24 -0.03 14.89
N PRO A 94 -4.33 1.31 14.71
CA PRO A 94 -4.68 2.20 15.81
C PRO A 94 -6.17 2.13 16.15
N LYS A 95 -6.54 2.47 17.39
CA LYS A 95 -7.95 2.44 17.83
C LYS A 95 -8.85 3.37 17.02
N LYS A 96 -8.32 4.52 16.58
CA LYS A 96 -9.05 5.53 15.79
C LYS A 96 -8.20 6.02 14.61
N PRO A 97 -8.10 5.24 13.52
CA PRO A 97 -7.33 5.62 12.34
C PRO A 97 -7.81 6.97 11.78
N ALA A 98 -6.87 7.79 11.29
CA ALA A 98 -7.21 9.04 10.65
C ALA A 98 -7.89 8.80 9.29
N THR A 99 -9.11 9.32 9.11
CA THR A 99 -9.85 9.31 7.84
C THR A 99 -9.57 10.55 6.99
N LYS A 100 -8.93 11.57 7.57
CA LYS A 100 -8.57 12.82 6.91
C LYS A 100 -7.25 13.33 7.49
N ALA A 101 -6.13 12.81 6.98
CA ALA A 101 -4.82 13.35 7.32
C ALA A 101 -4.47 14.55 6.45
N SER A 102 -3.74 15.51 7.02
CA SER A 102 -3.08 16.56 6.25
C SER A 102 -1.65 16.12 5.93
N LEU A 103 -1.16 16.48 4.74
CA LEU A 103 0.22 16.21 4.35
C LEU A 103 1.21 16.83 5.35
N LYS A 104 0.94 18.06 5.81
CA LYS A 104 1.77 18.75 6.81
C LYS A 104 1.98 17.93 8.08
N MET A 105 0.90 17.40 8.68
CA MET A 105 1.01 16.59 9.90
C MET A 105 1.77 15.29 9.68
N VAL A 106 1.61 14.69 8.50
CA VAL A 106 2.30 13.45 8.14
C VAL A 106 3.79 13.70 7.94
N LEU A 107 4.16 14.73 7.19
CA LEU A 107 5.57 15.12 7.02
C LEU A 107 6.23 15.49 8.34
N GLU A 108 5.52 16.14 9.26
CA GLU A 108 6.03 16.43 10.60
C GLU A 108 6.30 15.14 11.39
N ALA A 109 5.36 14.20 11.38
CA ALA A 109 5.56 12.90 12.03
C ALA A 109 6.70 12.09 11.41
N GLU A 110 6.92 12.23 10.10
CA GLU A 110 7.98 11.57 9.36
C GLU A 110 9.39 12.08 9.71
N LYS A 111 9.54 13.30 10.26
CA LYS A 111 10.86 13.82 10.69
C LYS A 111 11.52 12.99 11.78
N ALA A 112 10.75 12.24 12.55
CA ALA A 112 11.27 11.33 13.58
C ALA A 112 11.81 10.00 13.00
N LEU A 113 11.73 9.80 11.68
CA LEU A 113 12.09 8.56 11.00
C LEU A 113 13.21 8.81 9.99
N ASP A 114 14.21 7.93 9.99
CA ASP A 114 15.18 7.86 8.90
C ASP A 114 14.59 7.09 7.70
N ILE A 115 13.70 7.78 6.98
CA ILE A 115 12.94 7.21 5.87
C ILE A 115 13.85 6.67 4.77
N GLU A 116 14.89 7.42 4.41
CA GLU A 116 15.78 7.07 3.32
C GLU A 116 16.50 5.74 3.61
N THR A 117 17.09 5.62 4.81
CA THR A 117 17.76 4.38 5.23
C THR A 117 16.78 3.22 5.29
N ILE A 118 15.59 3.41 5.86
CA ILE A 118 14.55 2.37 5.96
C ILE A 118 14.15 1.87 4.56
N VAL A 119 13.86 2.79 3.63
CA VAL A 119 13.41 2.45 2.28
C VAL A 119 14.52 1.73 1.51
N LYS A 120 15.74 2.28 1.48
CA LYS A 120 16.88 1.66 0.79
C LYS A 120 17.21 0.28 1.34
N ARG A 121 17.25 0.13 2.67
CA ARG A 121 17.49 -1.16 3.33
C ARG A 121 16.41 -2.17 2.98
N SER A 122 15.14 -1.77 3.03
CA SER A 122 14.00 -2.66 2.75
C SER A 122 13.99 -3.11 1.29
N ALA A 123 14.18 -2.19 0.35
CA ALA A 123 14.22 -2.48 -1.08
C ALA A 123 15.46 -3.31 -1.47
N ARG A 124 16.59 -3.16 -0.77
CA ARG A 124 17.78 -4.01 -0.99
C ARG A 124 17.58 -5.44 -0.51
N ASN A 125 16.85 -5.62 0.58
CA ASN A 125 16.59 -6.93 1.17
C ASN A 125 15.36 -7.64 0.58
N ALA A 126 14.72 -7.05 -0.43
CA ALA A 126 13.61 -7.68 -1.13
C ALA A 126 14.07 -8.98 -1.80
N LYS A 127 13.24 -10.02 -1.72
CA LYS A 127 13.50 -11.32 -2.36
C LYS A 127 12.63 -11.45 -3.60
N ILE A 128 13.26 -11.76 -4.73
CA ILE A 128 12.55 -12.03 -5.98
C ILE A 128 12.22 -13.53 -6.02
N LEU A 129 10.94 -13.85 -6.18
CA LEU A 129 10.47 -15.20 -6.39
C LEU A 129 9.99 -15.30 -7.84
N ASP A 130 10.71 -16.08 -8.63
CA ASP A 130 10.31 -16.39 -10.00
C ASP A 130 9.27 -17.52 -9.97
N VAL A 131 8.02 -17.17 -10.22
CA VAL A 131 6.87 -18.09 -10.23
C VAL A 131 6.73 -18.85 -11.56
N THR A 132 7.57 -18.56 -12.55
CA THR A 132 7.56 -19.25 -13.86
C THR A 132 8.52 -20.43 -13.90
N LYS A 133 9.55 -20.43 -13.04
CA LYS A 133 10.47 -21.56 -12.90
C LYS A 133 9.80 -22.68 -12.12
N LYS A 134 9.50 -23.80 -12.80
CA LYS A 134 9.11 -25.05 -12.13
C LYS A 134 10.18 -25.40 -11.09
N ARG A 135 9.75 -25.71 -9.86
CA ARG A 135 10.61 -26.40 -8.88
C ARG A 135 10.99 -27.75 -9.50
N THR A 136 12.21 -27.86 -10.02
CA THR A 136 12.87 -29.14 -10.29
C THR A 136 13.17 -29.85 -8.99
#